data_AF-A0A7S0YH11-F1
#
_entry.id   AF-A0A7S0YH11-F1
#
_cell.length_a   1.000
_cell.length_b   1.000
_cell.length_c   1.000
_cell.angle_alpha   90.00
_cell.angle_beta   90.00
_cell.angle_gamma   90.00
#
_symmetry.space_group_name_H-M   'P 1'
#
loop_
_entity.id
_entity.type
_entity.pdbx_description
1 polymer ?
#
loop_
_entity_poly.entity_id
_entity_poly.type
_entity_poly.pdbx_seq_one_letter_code
_entity_poly.pdbx_strand_id
1 'polypeptide(L)'
;GGGDKGAGPAADANATLADLKAKKAAAMEAARAVFIREERERLEAQRREREAWVEQLRTQPVTYGQVITVQHSETSNLLTATSFRYYHSQGSGQHQVVGQEGEDGYSHWRVLPRAGKRWQEYKDVPVRYGETVRLLAVRTGRVLHSHGLPSPVSGGNEVTNFNDESGSLDTNDNWSPKPAGAGAGEAWTLATPFLLQHAPTGAELAMQPVNGSNPKSNFTMGHPEVSARRRGTDG
;
A
#
# COMPACT_ATOMS: atom_id res chain seq x y z
N GLY A 1 83.04 32.49 16.29
CA GLY A 1 82.26 31.24 16.38
C GLY A 1 80.78 31.60 16.36
N GLY A 2 80.06 31.12 15.36
CA GLY A 2 78.61 31.30 15.23
C GLY A 2 78.13 30.25 14.25
N GLY A 3 77.71 29.10 14.79
CA GLY A 3 77.32 27.92 14.02
C GLY A 3 75.93 28.09 13.43
N ASP A 4 75.88 28.02 12.10
CA ASP A 4 74.66 27.80 11.33
C ASP A 4 74.10 26.40 11.66
N LYS A 5 73.01 26.35 12.42
CA LYS A 5 72.27 25.12 12.70
C LYS A 5 71.18 24.99 11.65
N GLY A 6 71.51 24.30 10.55
CA GLY A 6 70.55 23.93 9.52
C GLY A 6 69.34 23.21 10.12
N ALA A 7 68.16 23.81 9.96
CA ALA A 7 66.89 23.12 10.16
C ALA A 7 66.82 21.97 9.16
N GLY A 8 66.98 20.75 9.64
CA GLY A 8 67.26 19.56 8.83
C GLY A 8 66.05 18.90 8.15
N PRO A 9 66.32 17.90 7.28
CA PRO A 9 65.38 17.24 6.36
C PRO A 9 64.14 16.59 7.00
N ALA A 10 64.09 16.45 8.33
CA ALA A 10 62.95 15.90 9.06
C ALA A 10 61.75 16.87 9.14
N ALA A 11 61.99 18.19 9.16
CA ALA A 11 60.91 19.19 9.14
C ALA A 11 60.22 19.22 7.77
N ASP A 12 61.01 19.17 6.70
CA ASP A 12 60.53 19.11 5.31
C ASP A 12 59.77 17.81 5.04
N ALA A 13 60.28 16.66 5.52
CA ALA A 13 59.61 15.37 5.39
C ALA A 13 58.22 15.35 6.06
N ASN A 14 58.09 15.94 7.26
CA ASN A 14 56.82 16.06 7.97
C ASN A 14 55.84 17.00 7.26
N ALA A 15 56.32 18.10 6.66
CA ALA A 15 55.51 19.00 5.86
C ALA A 15 54.97 18.30 4.58
N THR A 16 55.79 17.50 3.90
CA THR A 16 55.34 16.69 2.75
C THR A 16 54.32 15.62 3.14
N LEU A 17 54.46 14.99 4.31
CA LEU A 17 53.48 14.00 4.78
C LEU A 17 52.11 14.64 5.08
N ALA A 18 52.10 15.85 5.64
CA ALA A 18 50.88 16.60 5.91
C ALA A 18 50.16 17.00 4.61
N ASP A 19 50.91 17.48 3.60
CA ASP A 19 50.36 17.81 2.28
C ASP A 19 49.80 16.57 1.56
N LEU A 20 50.51 15.44 1.61
CA LEU A 20 50.01 14.17 1.06
C LEU A 20 48.72 13.70 1.74
N LYS A 21 48.60 13.84 3.07
CA LYS A 21 47.38 13.52 3.81
C LYS A 21 46.23 14.45 3.42
N ALA A 22 46.48 15.76 3.28
CA ALA A 22 45.48 16.72 2.86
C ALA A 22 44.98 16.45 1.43
N LYS A 23 45.88 16.16 0.49
CA LYS A 23 45.54 15.77 -0.89
C LYS A 23 44.72 14.49 -0.93
N LYS A 24 45.09 13.47 -0.13
CA LYS A 24 44.33 12.23 -0.03
C LYS A 24 42.92 12.47 0.54
N ALA A 25 42.80 13.32 1.56
CA ALA A 25 41.51 13.67 2.14
C ALA A 25 40.61 14.40 1.12
N ALA A 26 41.15 15.40 0.42
CA ALA A 26 40.42 16.13 -0.62
C ALA A 26 39.99 15.21 -1.78
N ALA A 27 40.86 14.28 -2.21
CA ALA A 27 40.52 13.30 -3.23
C ALA A 27 39.39 12.35 -2.80
N MET A 28 39.41 11.92 -1.53
CA MET A 28 38.36 11.06 -0.97
C MET A 28 37.02 11.80 -0.84
N GLU A 29 37.05 13.07 -0.46
CA GLU A 29 35.87 13.93 -0.41
C GLU A 29 35.27 14.15 -1.80
N ALA A 30 36.10 14.47 -2.79
CA ALA A 30 35.67 14.61 -4.18
C ALA A 30 35.04 13.32 -4.72
N ALA A 31 35.66 12.16 -4.46
CA ALA A 31 35.10 10.87 -4.87
C ALA A 31 33.74 10.58 -4.20
N ARG A 32 33.59 10.89 -2.91
CA ARG A 32 32.31 10.75 -2.20
C ARG A 32 31.24 11.68 -2.78
N ALA A 33 31.61 12.92 -3.12
CA ALA A 33 30.69 13.87 -3.72
C ALA A 33 30.19 13.41 -5.11
N VAL A 34 31.08 12.84 -5.93
CA VAL A 34 30.71 12.24 -7.22
C VAL A 34 29.75 11.06 -7.01
N PHE A 35 30.07 10.13 -6.11
CA PHE A 35 29.20 8.99 -5.81
C PHE A 35 27.80 9.43 -5.34
N ILE A 36 27.73 10.40 -4.42
CA ILE A 36 26.44 10.93 -3.93
C ILE A 36 25.65 11.58 -5.06
N ARG A 37 26.31 12.32 -5.96
CA ARG A 37 25.65 12.95 -7.11
C ARG A 37 25.09 11.90 -8.06
N GLU A 38 25.90 10.93 -8.44
CA GLU A 38 25.49 9.84 -9.36
C GLU A 38 24.33 9.03 -8.77
N GLU A 39 24.37 8.69 -7.48
CA GLU A 39 23.28 7.94 -6.84
C GLU A 39 21.99 8.78 -6.75
N ARG A 40 22.10 10.10 -6.52
CA ARG A 40 20.92 11.01 -6.57
C ARG A 40 20.32 11.07 -7.96
N GLU A 41 21.13 11.24 -8.99
CA GLU A 41 20.68 11.27 -10.38
C GLU A 41 19.99 9.94 -10.77
N ARG A 42 20.55 8.81 -10.31
CA ARG A 42 19.95 7.47 -10.50
C ARG A 42 18.58 7.36 -9.83
N LEU A 43 18.47 7.76 -8.55
CA LEU A 43 17.22 7.72 -7.81
C LEU A 43 16.16 8.66 -8.41
N GLU A 44 16.57 9.85 -8.85
CA GLU A 44 15.69 10.79 -9.54
C GLU A 44 15.22 10.25 -10.89
N ALA A 45 16.10 9.60 -11.66
CA ALA A 45 15.73 8.96 -12.92
C ALA A 45 14.72 7.82 -12.70
N GLN A 46 14.97 6.94 -11.72
CA GLN A 46 14.02 5.89 -11.34
C GLN A 46 12.68 6.46 -10.89
N ARG A 47 12.68 7.56 -10.13
CA ARG A 47 11.45 8.24 -9.72
C ARG A 47 10.68 8.79 -10.92
N ARG A 48 11.35 9.45 -11.87
CA ARG A 48 10.72 9.99 -13.09
C ARG A 48 10.11 8.89 -13.95
N GLU A 49 10.84 7.79 -14.12
CA GLU A 49 10.35 6.61 -14.86
C GLU A 49 9.11 6.02 -14.19
N ARG A 50 9.15 5.85 -12.85
CA ARG A 50 7.99 5.39 -12.08
C ARG A 50 6.80 6.34 -12.18
N GLU A 51 7.01 7.64 -12.11
CA GLU A 51 5.95 8.65 -12.24
C GLU A 51 5.32 8.63 -13.62
N ALA A 52 6.12 8.53 -14.69
CA ALA A 52 5.62 8.40 -16.06
C ALA A 52 4.80 7.11 -16.25
N TRP A 53 5.27 5.98 -15.69
CA TRP A 53 4.53 4.72 -15.71
C TRP A 53 3.20 4.81 -14.96
N VAL A 54 3.19 5.43 -13.78
CA VAL A 54 1.97 5.68 -13.00
C VAL A 54 0.99 6.55 -13.79
N GLU A 55 1.46 7.60 -14.45
CA GLU A 55 0.59 8.47 -15.26
C GLU A 55 -0.04 7.72 -16.43
N GLN A 56 0.71 6.82 -17.08
CA GLN A 56 0.15 5.96 -18.12
C GLN A 56 -0.95 5.05 -17.55
N LEU A 57 -0.77 4.47 -16.36
CA LEU A 57 -1.80 3.63 -15.72
C LEU A 57 -3.08 4.40 -15.40
N ARG A 58 -3.01 5.69 -15.07
CA ARG A 58 -4.19 6.53 -14.79
C ARG A 58 -5.16 6.65 -15.97
N THR A 59 -4.70 6.35 -17.17
CA THR A 59 -5.53 6.33 -18.38
C THR A 59 -6.24 4.99 -18.61
N GLN A 60 -5.86 3.94 -17.87
CA GLN A 60 -6.38 2.60 -18.05
C GLN A 60 -7.57 2.34 -17.11
N PRO A 61 -8.78 2.09 -17.63
CA PRO A 61 -9.91 1.76 -16.79
C PRO A 61 -9.75 0.39 -16.14
N VAL A 62 -10.22 0.26 -14.90
CA VAL A 62 -10.43 -1.01 -14.26
C VAL A 62 -11.64 -1.70 -14.90
N THR A 63 -11.50 -2.96 -15.28
CA THR A 63 -12.58 -3.73 -15.91
C THR A 63 -13.05 -4.89 -15.04
N TYR A 64 -14.30 -5.30 -15.22
CA TYR A 64 -14.78 -6.53 -14.58
C TYR A 64 -14.00 -7.75 -15.12
N GLY A 65 -13.51 -8.56 -14.18
CA GLY A 65 -12.64 -9.71 -14.43
C GLY A 65 -11.16 -9.44 -14.35
N GLN A 66 -10.76 -8.17 -14.34
CA GLN A 66 -9.38 -7.80 -14.09
C GLN A 66 -8.96 -8.22 -12.67
N VAL A 67 -7.74 -8.73 -12.55
CA VAL A 67 -7.08 -8.94 -11.28
C VAL A 67 -6.27 -7.70 -10.96
N ILE A 68 -6.52 -7.13 -9.78
CA ILE A 68 -5.89 -5.91 -9.29
C ILE A 68 -5.30 -6.13 -7.90
N THR A 69 -4.38 -5.25 -7.51
CA THR A 69 -4.00 -5.02 -6.11
C THR A 69 -4.62 -3.71 -5.66
N VAL A 70 -4.99 -3.62 -4.37
CA VAL A 70 -5.51 -2.39 -3.76
C VAL A 70 -4.50 -1.93 -2.74
N GLN A 71 -3.85 -0.79 -3.01
CA GLN A 71 -2.80 -0.24 -2.16
C GLN A 71 -3.33 0.94 -1.35
N HIS A 72 -3.02 0.94 -0.05
CA HIS A 72 -3.25 2.09 0.81
C HIS A 72 -2.29 3.23 0.45
N SER A 73 -2.84 4.41 0.16
CA SER A 73 -2.11 5.53 -0.47
C SER A 73 -0.96 6.08 0.37
N GLU A 74 -1.07 6.05 1.70
CA GLU A 74 -0.08 6.65 2.60
C GLU A 74 1.00 5.66 3.02
N THR A 75 0.63 4.40 3.28
CA THR A 75 1.54 3.40 3.84
C THR A 75 2.06 2.40 2.81
N SER A 76 1.57 2.44 1.57
CA SER A 76 1.89 1.48 0.51
C SER A 76 1.55 0.01 0.83
N ASN A 77 0.89 -0.27 1.95
CA ASN A 77 0.41 -1.59 2.31
C ASN A 77 -0.73 -2.02 1.38
N LEU A 78 -0.77 -3.30 1.03
CA LEU A 78 -1.77 -3.91 0.17
C LEU A 78 -2.90 -4.53 0.99
N LEU A 79 -4.12 -4.39 0.48
CA LEU A 79 -5.29 -5.12 0.97
C LEU A 79 -5.06 -6.62 0.77
N THR A 80 -4.90 -7.36 1.85
CA THR A 80 -4.43 -8.75 1.79
C THR A 80 -5.41 -9.67 2.50
N ALA A 81 -5.95 -10.66 1.77
CA ALA A 81 -6.78 -11.69 2.34
C ALA A 81 -5.93 -12.70 3.13
N THR A 82 -6.48 -13.32 4.15
CA THR A 82 -5.74 -14.33 4.93
C THR A 82 -6.53 -15.62 5.06
N SER A 83 -5.84 -16.69 5.45
CA SER A 83 -6.46 -17.94 5.91
C SER A 83 -6.64 -17.98 7.43
N PHE A 84 -6.26 -16.92 8.14
CA PHE A 84 -6.46 -16.78 9.59
C PHE A 84 -7.82 -16.17 9.88
N ARG A 85 -8.40 -16.51 11.04
CA ARG A 85 -9.73 -16.05 11.45
C ARG A 85 -9.63 -15.03 12.57
N TYR A 86 -10.56 -14.08 12.62
CA TYR A 86 -10.76 -13.29 13.83
C TYR A 86 -11.13 -14.21 14.99
N TYR A 87 -10.54 -13.94 16.16
CA TYR A 87 -10.73 -14.76 17.37
C TYR A 87 -11.09 -13.91 18.61
N HIS A 88 -11.38 -12.62 18.42
CA HIS A 88 -11.91 -11.78 19.50
C HIS A 88 -13.39 -12.09 19.72
N SER A 89 -13.85 -11.95 20.97
CA SER A 89 -15.17 -12.40 21.41
C SER A 89 -16.36 -11.70 20.75
N GLN A 90 -16.16 -10.49 20.24
CA GLN A 90 -17.21 -9.68 19.58
C GLN A 90 -17.18 -9.81 18.04
N GLY A 91 -16.24 -10.58 17.49
CA GLY A 91 -16.05 -10.72 16.05
C GLY A 91 -16.86 -11.85 15.44
N SER A 92 -16.79 -11.98 14.12
CA SER A 92 -17.56 -12.98 13.38
C SER A 92 -16.96 -14.40 13.41
N GLY A 93 -15.67 -14.54 13.73
CA GLY A 93 -14.94 -15.79 13.53
C GLY A 93 -14.59 -16.08 12.05
N GLN A 94 -14.82 -15.13 11.14
CA GLN A 94 -14.50 -15.25 9.72
C GLN A 94 -13.04 -14.91 9.43
N HIS A 95 -12.60 -15.17 8.19
CA HIS A 95 -11.21 -14.97 7.79
C HIS A 95 -10.86 -13.49 7.68
N GLN A 96 -9.69 -13.12 8.19
CA GLN A 96 -9.25 -11.73 8.29
C GLN A 96 -8.85 -11.17 6.94
N VAL A 97 -9.02 -9.86 6.79
CA VAL A 97 -8.35 -9.04 5.78
C VAL A 97 -7.46 -8.05 6.52
N VAL A 98 -6.20 -7.91 6.10
CA VAL A 98 -5.20 -7.07 6.77
C VAL A 98 -4.43 -6.24 5.75
N GLY A 99 -3.69 -5.24 6.23
CA GLY A 99 -2.65 -4.59 5.42
C GLY A 99 -1.35 -5.39 5.46
N GLN A 100 -0.67 -5.52 4.32
CA GLN A 100 0.64 -6.16 4.26
C GLN A 100 1.56 -5.43 3.27
N GLU A 101 2.84 -5.34 3.59
CA GLU A 101 3.86 -4.86 2.65
C GLU A 101 4.24 -5.97 1.65
N GLY A 102 4.52 -5.57 0.41
CA GLY A 102 4.92 -6.48 -0.65
C GLY A 102 3.74 -7.23 -1.26
N GLU A 103 3.82 -7.43 -2.58
CA GLU A 103 2.81 -8.17 -3.34
C GLU A 103 3.03 -9.67 -3.21
N ASP A 104 1.96 -10.39 -2.89
CA ASP A 104 1.88 -11.84 -2.98
C ASP A 104 0.51 -12.28 -3.53
N GLY A 105 0.29 -13.58 -3.69
CA GLY A 105 -0.98 -14.10 -4.22
C GLY A 105 -2.21 -13.77 -3.36
N TYR A 106 -2.03 -13.48 -2.07
CA TYR A 106 -3.13 -13.11 -1.16
C TYR A 106 -3.56 -11.64 -1.29
N SER A 107 -2.74 -10.81 -1.93
CA SER A 107 -3.04 -9.41 -2.26
C SER A 107 -3.79 -9.22 -3.58
N HIS A 108 -4.02 -10.31 -4.34
CA HIS A 108 -4.69 -10.28 -5.64
C HIS A 108 -6.21 -10.39 -5.51
N TRP A 109 -6.91 -9.40 -6.07
CA TRP A 109 -8.37 -9.32 -6.07
C TRP A 109 -8.92 -9.27 -7.49
N ARG A 110 -9.81 -10.19 -7.84
CA ARG A 110 -10.57 -10.13 -9.09
C ARG A 110 -11.80 -9.25 -8.89
N VAL A 111 -11.98 -8.28 -9.78
CA VAL A 111 -13.16 -7.39 -9.78
C VAL A 111 -14.34 -8.13 -10.40
N LEU A 112 -15.43 -8.28 -9.67
CA LEU A 112 -16.65 -8.95 -10.12
C LEU A 112 -17.85 -7.98 -10.14
N PRO A 113 -18.82 -8.16 -11.06
CA PRO A 113 -20.07 -7.44 -10.99
C PRO A 113 -20.92 -7.88 -9.80
N ARG A 114 -21.95 -7.10 -9.45
CA ARG A 114 -22.97 -7.53 -8.49
C ARG A 114 -23.67 -8.83 -8.96
N ALA A 115 -24.24 -9.58 -8.01
CA ALA A 115 -25.04 -10.78 -8.32
C ALA A 115 -26.16 -10.51 -9.36
N GLY A 116 -26.51 -11.55 -10.11
CA GLY A 116 -27.59 -11.52 -11.10
C GLY A 116 -27.22 -10.88 -12.45
N LYS A 117 -25.93 -10.60 -12.69
CA LYS A 117 -25.41 -10.20 -14.00
C LYS A 117 -24.83 -11.39 -14.74
N ARG A 118 -25.04 -11.49 -16.06
CA ARG A 118 -24.43 -12.54 -16.87
C ARG A 118 -22.96 -12.20 -17.08
N TRP A 119 -22.07 -13.10 -16.69
CA TRP A 119 -20.62 -12.90 -16.77
C TRP A 119 -20.16 -12.48 -18.18
N GLN A 120 -20.72 -13.11 -19.21
CA GLN A 120 -20.38 -12.86 -20.62
C GLN A 120 -20.68 -11.42 -21.06
N GLU A 121 -21.61 -10.73 -20.41
CA GLU A 121 -21.98 -9.35 -20.75
C GLU A 121 -21.10 -8.31 -20.04
N TYR A 122 -20.50 -8.70 -18.92
CA TYR A 122 -19.78 -7.78 -18.04
C TYR A 122 -18.27 -7.93 -18.13
N LYS A 123 -17.77 -9.09 -18.53
CA LYS A 123 -16.33 -9.31 -18.67
C LYS A 123 -15.70 -8.24 -19.56
N ASP A 124 -14.58 -7.69 -19.11
CA ASP A 124 -13.80 -6.65 -19.78
C ASP A 124 -14.53 -5.29 -19.95
N VAL A 125 -15.72 -5.13 -19.36
CA VAL A 125 -16.44 -3.84 -19.33
C VAL A 125 -15.79 -2.92 -18.26
N PRO A 126 -15.46 -1.65 -18.61
CA PRO A 126 -14.98 -0.66 -17.66
C PRO A 126 -15.95 -0.42 -16.51
N VAL A 127 -15.43 -0.43 -15.28
CA VAL A 127 -16.18 -0.07 -14.07
C VAL A 127 -16.20 1.45 -13.93
N ARG A 128 -17.37 2.01 -13.65
CA ARG A 128 -17.53 3.43 -13.34
C ARG A 128 -17.64 3.68 -11.84
N TYR A 129 -17.18 4.84 -11.40
CA TYR A 129 -17.41 5.30 -10.04
C TYR A 129 -18.91 5.34 -9.72
N GLY A 130 -19.28 4.83 -8.54
CA GLY A 130 -20.67 4.70 -8.12
C GLY A 130 -21.32 3.36 -8.48
N GLU A 131 -20.74 2.58 -9.39
CA GLU A 131 -21.23 1.21 -9.65
C GLU A 131 -20.93 0.28 -8.47
N THR A 132 -21.62 -0.85 -8.45
CA THR A 132 -21.42 -1.90 -7.45
C THR A 132 -20.47 -2.96 -7.99
N VAL A 133 -19.45 -3.28 -7.21
CA VAL A 133 -18.47 -4.34 -7.46
C VAL A 133 -18.42 -5.29 -6.28
N ARG A 134 -17.87 -6.48 -6.52
CA ARG A 134 -17.37 -7.38 -5.48
C ARG A 134 -15.89 -7.64 -5.77
N LEU A 135 -15.10 -7.85 -4.72
CA LEU A 135 -13.68 -8.18 -4.86
C LEU A 135 -13.47 -9.62 -4.40
N LEU A 136 -13.10 -10.51 -5.32
CA LEU A 136 -12.79 -11.91 -5.03
C LEU A 136 -11.28 -12.07 -4.80
N ALA A 137 -10.87 -12.47 -3.60
CA ALA A 137 -9.48 -12.81 -3.32
C ALA A 137 -9.08 -14.05 -4.12
N VAL A 138 -8.16 -13.89 -5.08
CA VAL A 138 -7.80 -14.94 -6.04
C VAL A 138 -7.24 -16.17 -5.35
N ARG A 139 -6.43 -15.98 -4.29
CA ARG A 139 -5.79 -17.08 -3.58
C ARG A 139 -6.72 -17.88 -2.69
N THR A 140 -7.67 -17.23 -2.02
CA THR A 140 -8.58 -17.91 -1.07
C THR A 140 -9.90 -18.31 -1.69
N GLY A 141 -10.25 -17.72 -2.85
CA GLY A 141 -11.54 -17.90 -3.50
C GLY A 141 -12.70 -17.24 -2.75
N ARG A 142 -12.43 -16.33 -1.80
CA ARG A 142 -13.45 -15.67 -0.98
C ARG A 142 -13.62 -14.20 -1.33
N VAL A 143 -14.80 -13.65 -1.10
CA VAL A 143 -15.08 -12.24 -1.42
C VAL A 143 -14.84 -11.31 -0.24
N LEU A 144 -14.46 -10.06 -0.54
CA LEU A 144 -14.36 -8.99 0.45
C LEU A 144 -15.75 -8.71 1.02
N HIS A 145 -15.87 -8.83 2.34
CA HIS A 145 -17.14 -8.79 3.06
C HIS A 145 -17.05 -7.84 4.25
N SER A 146 -18.16 -7.18 4.60
CA SER A 146 -18.24 -6.41 5.83
C SER A 146 -19.64 -6.41 6.43
N HIS A 147 -19.72 -6.24 7.74
CA HIS A 147 -20.96 -6.27 8.50
C HIS A 147 -20.87 -5.42 9.76
N GLY A 148 -21.97 -5.28 10.50
CA GLY A 148 -22.04 -4.41 11.69
C GLY A 148 -21.32 -4.93 12.95
N LEU A 149 -20.63 -6.06 12.91
CA LEU A 149 -19.78 -6.50 14.02
C LEU A 149 -18.52 -5.63 14.12
N PRO A 150 -18.05 -5.30 15.33
CA PRO A 150 -16.93 -4.38 15.52
C PRO A 150 -15.59 -5.03 15.15
N SER A 151 -14.71 -4.29 14.47
CA SER A 151 -13.33 -4.67 14.24
C SER A 151 -12.53 -4.60 15.54
N PRO A 152 -11.53 -5.48 15.74
CA PRO A 152 -10.93 -5.70 17.04
C PRO A 152 -10.16 -4.51 17.62
N VAL A 153 -9.50 -3.71 16.77
CA VAL A 153 -8.60 -2.64 17.20
C VAL A 153 -9.34 -1.30 17.24
N SER A 154 -9.95 -0.89 16.12
CA SER A 154 -10.65 0.40 16.02
C SER A 154 -12.10 0.41 16.44
N GLY A 155 -12.79 -0.73 16.48
CA GLY A 155 -14.25 -0.77 16.68
C GLY A 155 -15.06 -0.26 15.49
N GLY A 156 -14.45 -0.10 14.30
CA GLY A 156 -15.19 0.09 13.05
C GLY A 156 -15.96 -1.17 12.65
N ASN A 157 -16.56 -1.22 11.47
CA ASN A 157 -17.13 -2.48 10.98
C ASN A 157 -15.99 -3.45 10.63
N GLU A 158 -16.10 -4.70 11.09
CA GLU A 158 -15.19 -5.78 10.74
C GLU A 158 -15.24 -6.03 9.22
N VAL A 159 -14.08 -6.24 8.62
CA VAL A 159 -13.90 -6.55 7.20
C VAL A 159 -13.19 -7.89 7.08
N THR A 160 -13.77 -8.78 6.29
CA THR A 160 -13.37 -10.18 6.21
C THR A 160 -13.26 -10.62 4.75
N ASN A 161 -12.62 -11.78 4.52
CA ASN A 161 -12.77 -12.51 3.26
C ASN A 161 -13.68 -13.71 3.51
N PHE A 162 -14.95 -13.58 3.13
CA PHE A 162 -16.01 -14.52 3.49
C PHE A 162 -16.81 -14.94 2.27
N ASN A 163 -17.44 -16.13 2.36
CA ASN A 163 -18.12 -16.83 1.28
C ASN A 163 -17.24 -17.09 0.05
N ASP A 164 -17.36 -18.25 -0.57
CA ASP A 164 -16.76 -18.49 -1.88
C ASP A 164 -17.73 -18.10 -3.00
N GLU A 165 -17.22 -18.00 -4.24
CA GLU A 165 -18.02 -17.65 -5.41
C GLU A 165 -19.15 -18.67 -5.68
N SER A 166 -19.02 -19.91 -5.18
CA SER A 166 -20.06 -20.95 -5.24
C SER A 166 -21.07 -20.90 -4.09
N GLY A 167 -20.82 -20.08 -3.06
CA GLY A 167 -21.65 -19.91 -1.88
C GLY A 167 -22.74 -18.85 -2.08
N SER A 168 -23.49 -18.59 -1.01
CA SER A 168 -24.57 -17.59 -1.02
C SER A 168 -23.99 -16.18 -0.85
N LEU A 169 -23.42 -15.64 -1.91
CA LEU A 169 -23.00 -14.24 -1.96
C LEU A 169 -24.20 -13.31 -1.69
N ASP A 170 -24.07 -12.38 -0.76
CA ASP A 170 -25.16 -11.53 -0.30
C ASP A 170 -24.89 -10.03 -0.59
N THR A 171 -25.68 -9.14 0.01
CA THR A 171 -25.50 -7.70 -0.18
C THR A 171 -24.30 -7.13 0.57
N ASN A 172 -23.78 -7.81 1.58
CA ASN A 172 -22.62 -7.39 2.39
C ASN A 172 -21.28 -7.65 1.68
N ASP A 173 -21.32 -8.31 0.52
CA ASP A 173 -20.16 -8.46 -0.37
C ASP A 173 -20.04 -7.28 -1.36
N ASN A 174 -21.03 -6.37 -1.37
CA ASN A 174 -21.13 -5.31 -2.36
C ASN A 174 -20.38 -4.05 -1.90
N TRP A 175 -19.46 -3.59 -2.75
CA TRP A 175 -18.69 -2.37 -2.57
C TRP A 175 -18.91 -1.42 -3.75
N SER A 176 -18.58 -0.15 -3.57
CA SER A 176 -18.68 0.86 -4.62
C SER A 176 -17.44 1.74 -4.59
N PRO A 177 -16.60 1.72 -5.66
CA PRO A 177 -15.52 2.67 -5.77
C PRO A 177 -16.11 4.07 -5.93
N LYS A 178 -15.58 5.03 -5.16
CA LYS A 178 -15.89 6.45 -5.21
C LYS A 178 -14.62 7.23 -5.56
N PRO A 179 -14.72 8.33 -6.33
CA PRO A 179 -13.58 9.20 -6.54
C PRO A 179 -13.15 9.81 -5.20
N ALA A 180 -11.85 10.03 -5.02
CA ALA A 180 -11.34 10.74 -3.84
C ALA A 180 -11.70 12.25 -3.85
N GLY A 181 -12.16 12.77 -4.99
CA GLY A 181 -12.61 14.15 -5.20
C GLY A 181 -13.82 14.22 -6.13
N ALA A 182 -13.86 15.20 -7.05
CA ALA A 182 -14.85 15.22 -8.13
C ALA A 182 -14.63 14.05 -9.11
N GLY A 183 -15.69 13.64 -9.84
CA GLY A 183 -15.59 12.57 -10.84
C GLY A 183 -16.61 11.42 -10.68
N ALA A 184 -17.76 11.67 -10.03
CA ALA A 184 -18.81 10.66 -9.96
C ALA A 184 -19.31 10.29 -11.38
N GLY A 185 -19.43 9.00 -11.69
CA GLY A 185 -19.84 8.50 -13.01
C GLY A 185 -18.71 8.38 -14.06
N GLU A 186 -17.51 8.86 -13.76
CA GLU A 186 -16.32 8.63 -14.58
C GLU A 186 -15.83 7.18 -14.45
N ALA A 187 -14.97 6.75 -15.38
CA ALA A 187 -14.34 5.45 -15.29
C ALA A 187 -13.40 5.39 -14.07
N TRP A 188 -13.47 4.31 -13.30
CA TRP A 188 -12.47 4.02 -12.28
C TRP A 188 -11.20 3.55 -12.98
N THR A 189 -10.07 4.23 -12.79
CA THR A 189 -8.81 3.90 -13.47
C THR A 189 -7.72 3.40 -12.52
N LEU A 190 -6.76 2.65 -13.07
CA LEU A 190 -5.60 2.17 -12.33
C LEU A 190 -4.76 3.34 -11.80
N ALA A 191 -4.07 3.09 -10.68
CA ALA A 191 -3.21 4.07 -10.01
C ALA A 191 -3.89 5.39 -9.56
N THR A 192 -5.20 5.56 -9.75
CA THR A 192 -5.98 6.72 -9.29
C THR A 192 -6.50 6.51 -7.87
N PRO A 193 -6.20 7.41 -6.91
CA PRO A 193 -6.76 7.32 -5.57
C PRO A 193 -8.28 7.29 -5.58
N PHE A 194 -8.86 6.39 -4.79
CA PHE A 194 -10.29 6.19 -4.70
C PHE A 194 -10.66 5.78 -3.27
N LEU A 195 -11.94 5.86 -2.94
CA LEU A 195 -12.51 5.32 -1.71
C LEU A 195 -13.32 4.09 -2.05
N LEU A 196 -13.17 3.00 -1.29
CA LEU A 196 -14.00 1.83 -1.48
C LEU A 196 -15.11 1.82 -0.42
N GLN A 197 -16.33 2.15 -0.82
CA GLN A 197 -17.46 2.25 0.10
C GLN A 197 -18.25 0.94 0.14
N HIS A 198 -18.49 0.41 1.34
CA HIS A 198 -19.39 -0.73 1.56
C HIS A 198 -20.83 -0.30 1.26
N ALA A 199 -21.47 -0.94 0.28
CA ALA A 199 -22.73 -0.45 -0.27
C ALA A 199 -23.90 -0.45 0.75
N PRO A 200 -24.10 -1.49 1.59
CA PRO A 200 -25.18 -1.49 2.58
C PRO A 200 -25.02 -0.45 3.68
N THR A 201 -23.80 -0.26 4.20
CA THR A 201 -23.58 0.58 5.39
C THR A 201 -23.11 1.98 5.07
N GLY A 202 -22.67 2.25 3.83
CA GLY A 202 -22.05 3.51 3.43
C GLY A 202 -20.69 3.78 4.08
N ALA A 203 -20.16 2.83 4.84
CA ALA A 203 -18.86 2.92 5.48
C ALA A 203 -17.74 2.74 4.45
N GLU A 204 -16.64 3.47 4.59
CA GLU A 204 -15.48 3.41 3.71
C GLU A 204 -14.45 2.45 4.26
N LEU A 205 -13.84 1.65 3.39
CA LEU A 205 -12.71 0.80 3.73
C LEU A 205 -11.55 1.68 4.22
N ALA A 206 -11.03 1.35 5.39
CA ALA A 206 -9.94 2.03 6.04
C ALA A 206 -8.87 1.02 6.44
N MET A 207 -7.61 1.43 6.33
CA MET A 207 -6.46 0.68 6.81
C MET A 207 -5.71 1.54 7.81
N GLN A 208 -5.45 1.01 9.01
CA GLN A 208 -4.70 1.74 10.03
C GLN A 208 -3.52 0.93 10.54
N PRO A 209 -2.39 1.57 10.85
CA PRO A 209 -1.30 0.90 11.55
C PRO A 209 -1.79 0.43 12.93
N VAL A 210 -1.28 -0.71 13.37
CA VAL A 210 -1.49 -1.19 14.75
C VAL A 210 -0.24 -0.88 15.57
N ASN A 211 -0.45 -0.34 16.76
CA ASN A 211 0.64 -0.16 17.73
C ASN A 211 0.91 -1.50 18.42
N GLY A 212 2.14 -2.01 18.33
CA GLY A 212 2.53 -3.27 18.98
C GLY A 212 2.40 -3.26 20.51
N SER A 213 2.34 -2.09 21.16
CA SER A 213 2.05 -2.02 22.61
C SER A 213 0.56 -2.13 22.94
N ASN A 214 -0.33 -1.97 21.96
CA ASN A 214 -1.77 -2.20 22.15
C ASN A 214 -2.05 -3.71 22.17
N PRO A 215 -2.58 -4.28 23.26
CA PRO A 215 -2.88 -5.71 23.34
C PRO A 215 -3.83 -6.20 22.24
N LYS A 216 -4.67 -5.32 21.68
CA LYS A 216 -5.58 -5.63 20.58
C LYS A 216 -4.86 -5.88 19.24
N SER A 217 -3.61 -5.44 19.08
CA SER A 217 -2.82 -5.69 17.87
C SER A 217 -2.60 -7.18 17.60
N ASN A 218 -2.65 -8.02 18.63
CA ASN A 218 -2.59 -9.48 18.48
C ASN A 218 -3.74 -10.03 17.64
N PHE A 219 -4.91 -9.38 17.65
CA PHE A 219 -6.07 -9.84 16.87
C PHE A 219 -5.85 -9.77 15.36
N THR A 220 -4.89 -8.97 14.90
CA THR A 220 -4.44 -8.91 13.50
C THR A 220 -3.01 -9.45 13.33
N MET A 221 -2.48 -10.16 14.33
CA MET A 221 -1.09 -10.66 14.37
C MET A 221 -0.04 -9.57 14.14
N GLY A 222 -0.33 -8.32 14.54
CA GLY A 222 0.55 -7.18 14.34
C GLY A 222 0.49 -6.54 12.95
N HIS A 223 -0.32 -7.07 12.02
CA HIS A 223 -0.57 -6.42 10.74
C HIS A 223 -1.49 -5.20 10.90
N PRO A 224 -1.35 -4.16 10.05
CA PRO A 224 -2.33 -3.09 9.93
C PRO A 224 -3.78 -3.61 9.85
N GLU A 225 -4.66 -3.04 10.67
CA GLU A 225 -6.06 -3.44 10.69
C GLU A 225 -6.78 -2.85 9.48
N VAL A 226 -7.56 -3.70 8.80
CA VAL A 226 -8.55 -3.27 7.80
C VAL A 226 -9.94 -3.31 8.44
N SER A 227 -10.69 -2.23 8.27
CA SER A 227 -12.06 -2.08 8.80
C SER A 227 -12.88 -1.19 7.87
N ALA A 228 -14.19 -1.12 8.03
CA ALA A 228 -15.03 -0.16 7.31
C ALA A 228 -15.61 0.89 8.28
N ARG A 229 -15.44 2.18 7.99
CA ARG A 229 -15.84 3.29 8.89
C ARG A 229 -16.54 4.40 8.13
N ARG A 230 -17.55 5.01 8.73
CA ARG A 230 -18.12 6.26 8.18
C ARG A 230 -17.18 7.41 8.49
N ARG A 231 -16.93 8.30 7.53
CA ARG A 231 -16.27 9.58 7.83
C ARG A 231 -17.13 10.37 8.81
N GLY A 232 -16.58 10.76 9.96
CA GLY A 232 -17.21 11.72 10.88
C GLY A 232 -17.90 11.16 12.12
N THR A 233 -17.42 10.06 12.72
CA THR A 233 -17.85 9.67 14.09
C THR A 233 -16.72 9.75 15.11
N ASP A 234 -15.73 10.62 14.89
CA ASP A 234 -14.85 11.06 15.96
C ASP A 234 -15.60 12.17 16.71
N GLY A 235 -16.41 11.74 17.69
CA GLY A 235 -16.96 12.61 18.73
C GLY A 235 -15.98 12.79 19.87
#